data_AF-A0A6B3F4G7-F1
#
_entry.id   AF-A0A6B3F4G7-F1
#
_cell.length_a   1.000
_cell.length_b   1.000
_cell.length_c   1.000
_cell.angle_alpha   90.00
_cell.angle_beta   90.00
_cell.angle_gamma   90.00
#
_symmetry.space_group_name_H-M   'P 1'
#
loop_
_entity.id
_entity.type
_entity.pdbx_description
1 polymer ?
#
loop_
_entity_poly.entity_id
_entity_poly.type
_entity_poly.pdbx_seq_one_letter_code
_entity_poly.pdbx_strand_id
1 'polypeptide(L)' 'NAAVVEAIESGIAASCSLMVPCPAAEEAMRSLRERPWIPFGVHLTLVCDAPTYRWGPVAGRGRVPSLVG' A
#
# COMPACT_ATOMS: atom_id res chain seq x y z
N ASN A 1 -1.27 -8.06 3.25
CA ASN A 1 -1.67 -8.31 1.85
C ASN A 1 -2.63 -9.48 1.70
N ALA A 2 -2.25 -10.72 2.08
CA ALA A 2 -3.08 -11.92 1.89
C ALA A 2 -4.54 -11.79 2.36
N ALA A 3 -4.76 -11.31 3.59
CA ALA A 3 -6.12 -11.14 4.13
C ALA A 3 -7.00 -10.17 3.32
N VAL A 4 -6.41 -9.16 2.66
CA VAL A 4 -7.17 -8.23 1.80
C VAL A 4 -7.61 -8.94 0.52
N VAL A 5 -6.73 -9.77 -0.06
CA VAL A 5 -7.05 -10.58 -1.24
C VAL A 5 -8.16 -11.58 -0.90
N GLU A 6 -8.03 -12.29 0.21
CA GLU A 6 -9.03 -13.24 0.71
C GLU A 6 -10.39 -12.55 0.95
N ALA A 7 -10.39 -11.35 1.56
CA ALA A 7 -11.62 -10.59 1.76
C ALA A 7 -12.31 -10.22 0.45
N ILE A 8 -11.56 -9.97 -0.62
CA ILE A 8 -12.14 -9.67 -1.94
C ILE A 8 -12.64 -10.94 -2.62
N GLU A 9 -11.85 -12.02 -2.59
CA GLU A 9 -12.20 -13.31 -3.19
C GLU A 9 -13.41 -13.97 -2.49
N SER A 10 -13.58 -13.76 -1.18
CA SER A 10 -14.74 -14.21 -0.42
C SER A 10 -15.97 -13.27 -0.54
N GLY A 11 -15.85 -12.16 -1.28
CA GLY A 11 -16.94 -11.21 -1.49
C GLY A 11 -17.25 -10.31 -0.30
N ILE A 12 -16.40 -10.31 0.74
CA ILE A 12 -16.52 -9.41 1.90
C ILE A 12 -16.20 -7.97 1.49
N ALA A 13 -15.22 -7.78 0.60
CA ALA A 13 -14.81 -6.49 0.08
C ALA A 13 -14.92 -6.44 -1.45
N ALA A 14 -15.30 -5.28 -2.00
CA ALA A 14 -15.43 -5.10 -3.44
C ALA A 14 -14.15 -4.56 -4.12
N SER A 15 -13.26 -3.92 -3.36
CA SER A 15 -12.03 -3.30 -3.87
C SER A 15 -11.03 -3.07 -2.74
N CYS A 16 -9.81 -2.66 -3.08
CA CYS A 16 -8.81 -2.23 -2.11
C CYS A 16 -8.03 -0.98 -2.56
N SER A 17 -7.15 -0.48 -1.69
CA SER A 17 -6.20 0.57 -2.05
C SER A 17 -4.79 0.17 -1.64
N LEU A 18 -3.80 0.59 -2.44
CA LEU A 18 -2.40 0.22 -2.29
C LEU A 18 -1.57 1.38 -1.74
N MET A 19 -0.89 1.15 -0.62
CA MET A 19 0.09 2.08 -0.07
C MET A 19 1.47 1.82 -0.66
N VAL A 20 1.82 2.55 -1.73
CA VAL A 20 3.10 2.41 -2.46
C VAL A 20 4.36 2.55 -1.60
N PRO A 21 4.47 3.47 -0.62
CA PRO A 21 5.71 3.62 0.12
C PRO A 21 5.99 2.48 1.11
N CYS A 22 5.00 1.63 1.42
CA CYS A 22 5.16 0.54 2.38
C CYS A 22 6.09 -0.57 1.83
N PRO A 23 6.93 -1.22 2.68
CA PRO A 23 7.85 -2.27 2.23
C PRO A 23 7.18 -3.45 1.49
N ALA A 24 5.95 -3.81 1.85
CA ALA A 24 5.19 -4.90 1.24
C ALA A 24 4.41 -4.49 -0.02
N ALA A 25 4.57 -3.27 -0.52
CA ALA A 25 3.88 -2.80 -1.71
C ALA A 25 4.24 -3.62 -2.95
N GLU A 26 5.49 -4.06 -3.09
CA GLU A 26 5.93 -4.86 -4.23
C GLU A 26 5.22 -6.22 -4.29
N GLU A 27 5.09 -6.88 -3.14
CA GLU A 27 4.35 -8.14 -3.00
C GLU A 27 2.88 -7.92 -3.39
N ALA A 28 2.23 -6.88 -2.86
CA ALA A 28 0.85 -6.55 -3.21
C ALA A 28 0.69 -6.28 -4.71
N MET A 29 1.61 -5.54 -5.34
CA MET A 29 1.58 -5.29 -6.78
C MET A 29 1.74 -6.57 -7.61
N ARG A 30 2.54 -7.54 -7.15
CA ARG A 30 2.65 -8.86 -7.82
C ARG A 30 1.32 -9.60 -7.73
N SER A 31 0.74 -9.69 -6.53
CA SER A 31 -0.54 -10.37 -6.32
C SER A 31 -1.70 -9.75 -7.11
N LEU A 32 -1.74 -8.41 -7.23
CA LEU A 32 -2.74 -7.68 -8.02
C LEU A 32 -2.54 -7.86 -9.53
N ARG A 33 -1.29 -7.97 -10.01
CA ARG A 33 -1.01 -8.28 -11.43
C ARG A 33 -1.53 -9.66 -11.85
N GLU A 34 -1.47 -10.64 -10.96
CA GLU A 34 -2.02 -11.97 -11.19
C GLU A 34 -3.55 -12.00 -11.13
N ARG A 35 -4.19 -10.95 -10.60
CA ARG A 35 -5.63 -10.85 -10.35
C ARG A 35 -6.21 -9.57 -10.98
N PRO A 36 -6.17 -9.44 -12.32
CA PRO A 36 -6.56 -8.20 -13.00
C PRO A 36 -8.04 -7.81 -12.81
N TRP A 37 -8.88 -8.72 -12.31
CA TRP A 37 -10.28 -8.44 -11.98
C TRP A 37 -10.48 -7.75 -10.63
N ILE A 38 -9.45 -7.66 -9.77
CA ILE A 38 -9.54 -6.96 -8.49
C ILE A 38 -9.37 -5.46 -8.74
N PRO A 39 -10.42 -4.62 -8.56
CA PRO A 39 -10.27 -3.19 -8.66
C PRO A 39 -9.48 -2.66 -7.46
N PHE A 40 -8.48 -1.81 -7.74
CA PHE A 40 -7.72 -1.15 -6.68
C PHE A 40 -7.36 0.30 -7.01
N GLY A 41 -7.24 1.11 -5.97
CA GLY A 41 -6.78 2.50 -6.04
C GLY A 41 -5.41 2.72 -5.39
N VAL A 42 -4.89 3.94 -5.48
CA VAL A 42 -3.69 4.36 -4.74
C VAL A 42 -4.10 4.99 -3.42
N HIS A 43 -3.54 4.50 -2.32
CA HIS A 43 -3.74 5.07 -0.99
C HIS A 43 -2.65 6.12 -0.73
N LEU A 44 -3.04 7.40 -0.77
CA LEU A 44 -2.13 8.50 -0.40
C LEU A 44 -1.94 8.50 1.11
N THR A 45 -0.68 8.45 1.56
CA THR A 45 -0.34 8.50 2.98
C THR A 45 0.76 9.52 3.26
N LEU A 46 0.63 10.19 4.40
CA LEU A 46 1.62 11.11 4.98
C LEU A 46 2.11 10.62 6.35
N VAL A 47 1.49 9.57 6.89
CA VAL A 47 1.72 9.10 8.26
C VAL A 47 2.24 7.66 8.22
N CYS A 48 3.21 7.39 9.10
CA CYS A 48 3.71 6.06 9.41
C CYS A 48 3.70 5.93 10.94
N ASP A 49 2.71 5.23 11.47
CA ASP A 49 2.43 5.07 12.91
C ASP A 49 2.97 3.76 13.48
N ALA A 50 3.25 2.78 12.61
CA ALA A 50 3.83 1.51 13.03
C ALA A 50 5.25 1.71 13.61
N PRO A 51 5.55 1.14 14.80
CA PRO A 51 6.82 1.38 15.50
C PRO A 51 8.02 0.70 14.82
N THR A 52 7.83 -0.51 14.28
CA THR A 52 8.92 -1.32 13.70
C THR A 52 8.82 -1.46 12.18
N TYR A 53 7.69 -1.10 11.60
CA TYR A 53 7.44 -1.19 10.16
C TYR A 53 7.43 0.23 9.60
N ARG A 54 8.62 0.77 9.29
CA ARG A 54 8.79 2.17 8.88
C ARG A 54 9.03 2.29 7.38
N TRP A 55 8.57 3.40 6.80
CA TRP A 55 8.86 3.79 5.43
C TRP A 55 9.00 5.31 5.30
N GLY A 56 9.57 5.76 4.18
CA GLY A 56 9.80 7.16 3.86
C GLY A 56 8.99 7.65 2.66
N PRO A 57 9.04 8.96 2.35
CA PRO A 57 8.35 9.53 1.21
C PRO A 57 8.97 9.06 -0.12
N VAL A 58 8.12 8.77 -1.10
CA VAL A 58 8.53 8.34 -2.45
C VAL A 58 9.37 9.40 -3.16
N ALA A 59 9.11 10.69 -2.94
CA ALA A 59 9.85 11.79 -3.54
C ALA A 59 11.30 11.95 -2.99
N GLY A 60 11.68 11.19 -1.97
CA GLY A 60 12.97 11.29 -1.28
C GLY A 60 13.00 12.41 -0.23
N ARG A 61 13.67 12.15 0.90
CA ARG A 61 13.64 13.01 2.10
C ARG A 61 14.08 14.46 1.83
N GLY A 62 15.12 14.66 1.02
CA GLY A 62 15.66 16.00 0.72
C GLY A 62 14.74 16.90 -0.10
N ARG A 63 13.77 16.33 -0.84
CA ARG A 63 12.80 17.10 -1.64
C ARG A 63 11.55 17.50 -0.84
N VAL A 64 11.28 16.81 0.26
CA VAL A 64 10.10 17.04 1.11
C VAL A 64 10.50 17.16 2.58
N PRO A 65 11.39 18.11 2.94
CA PRO A 65 11.89 18.23 4.31
C PRO A 65 10.78 18.53 5.33
N SER A 66 9.66 19.15 4.92
CA SER A 66 8.51 19.39 5.81
C SER A 66 7.70 18.15 6.13
N LEU A 67 7.87 17.06 5.37
CA LEU A 67 7.15 15.79 5.58
C LEU A 67 7.98 14.76 6.36
N VAL A 68 9.21 15.12 6.73
CA VAL A 68 10.13 14.24 7.45
C VAL A 68 10.67 14.96 8.68
N GLY A 69 10.45 14.37 9.85
CA GLY A 69 11.14 14.74 11.09
C GLY A 69 12.56 14.18 11.14
#